data_AF-A0A9E4C194-F1
#
_entry.id   AF-A0A9E4C194-F1
#
_cell.length_a   1.000
_cell.length_b   1.000
_cell.length_c   1.000
_cell.angle_alpha   90.00
_cell.angle_beta   90.00
_cell.angle_gamma   90.00
#
_symmetry.space_group_name_H-M   'P 1'
#
loop_
_entity.id
_entity.type
_entity.pdbx_description
1 polymer ?
#
loop_
_entity_poly.entity_id
_entity_poly.type
_entity_poly.pdbx_seq_one_letter_code
_entity_poly.pdbx_strand_id
1 'polypeptide(L)'
;MKRLTAVLILALAALLPAAHPAIAQDPEVTAGDVVDRETLKAFVLAAKAYGDKATSLPEYLNILQEFRTEGPWKQGSIYLFLFTTEGIFILHGDDPDLEGQNLIDLEDANGVKIVQELIAVAAEGGGYVEYLWPDPAVEGDEETGSPKVSYGIPYSALGQDFVLGSGFYPGSASSAVADQSWGQLKSRF
;
A
#
# COMPACT_ATOMS: atom_id res chain seq x y z
N MET A 1 -76.82 -18.04 -0.50
CA MET A 1 -76.06 -18.33 0.74
C MET A 1 -74.57 -18.30 0.40
N LYS A 2 -73.86 -17.28 0.90
CA LYS A 2 -72.43 -17.04 0.65
C LYS A 2 -71.60 -17.70 1.76
N ARG A 3 -70.60 -18.51 1.42
CA ARG A 3 -69.46 -18.83 2.29
C ARG A 3 -68.23 -18.99 1.40
N LEU A 4 -67.45 -17.92 1.26
CA LEU A 4 -66.11 -17.94 0.67
C LEU A 4 -65.12 -17.89 1.83
N THR A 5 -64.32 -18.94 1.94
CA THR A 5 -63.25 -19.11 2.92
C THR A 5 -62.08 -18.20 2.54
N ALA A 6 -61.69 -17.29 3.43
CA ALA A 6 -60.47 -16.50 3.27
C ALA A 6 -59.29 -17.29 3.82
N VAL A 7 -58.29 -17.57 2.98
CA VAL A 7 -56.98 -18.08 3.41
C VAL A 7 -56.06 -16.87 3.58
N LEU A 8 -55.59 -16.66 4.81
CA LEU A 8 -54.62 -15.64 5.17
C LEU A 8 -53.22 -16.23 4.98
N ILE A 9 -52.49 -15.79 3.96
CA ILE A 9 -51.08 -16.15 3.79
C ILE A 9 -50.24 -15.05 4.47
N LEU A 10 -49.68 -15.38 5.63
CA LEU A 10 -48.67 -14.58 6.31
C LEU A 10 -47.35 -14.71 5.52
N ALA A 11 -46.99 -13.67 4.76
CA ALA A 11 -45.68 -13.56 4.17
C ALA A 11 -44.68 -13.08 5.24
N LEU A 12 -43.84 -13.99 5.71
CA LEU A 12 -42.69 -13.69 6.56
C LEU A 12 -41.61 -13.05 5.67
N ALA A 13 -41.45 -11.73 5.75
CA ALA A 13 -40.37 -11.03 5.07
C ALA A 13 -39.05 -11.33 5.78
N ALA A 14 -38.22 -12.20 5.20
CA ALA A 14 -36.83 -12.37 5.61
C ALA A 14 -36.06 -11.08 5.25
N LEU A 15 -35.63 -10.32 6.26
CA LEU A 15 -34.63 -9.27 6.08
C LEU A 15 -33.31 -9.96 5.72
N LEU A 16 -32.95 -9.94 4.44
CA LEU A 16 -31.58 -10.20 4.01
C LEU A 16 -30.72 -9.00 4.46
N PRO A 17 -29.54 -9.20 5.07
CA PRO A 17 -28.60 -8.10 5.29
C PRO A 17 -28.22 -7.54 3.92
N ALA A 18 -28.27 -6.21 3.80
CA ALA A 18 -27.83 -5.53 2.59
C ALA A 18 -26.38 -5.92 2.31
N ALA A 19 -26.13 -6.48 1.12
CA ALA A 19 -24.80 -6.58 0.58
C ALA A 19 -24.23 -5.15 0.55
N HIS A 20 -23.20 -4.89 1.36
CA HIS A 20 -22.46 -3.64 1.21
C HIS A 20 -21.90 -3.65 -0.21
N PRO A 21 -22.10 -2.60 -1.02
CA PRO A 21 -21.43 -2.54 -2.31
C PRO A 21 -19.94 -2.62 -2.01
N ALA A 22 -19.29 -3.68 -2.49
CA ALA A 22 -17.85 -3.69 -2.65
C ALA A 22 -17.48 -2.36 -3.33
N ILE A 23 -16.42 -1.71 -2.87
CA ILE A 23 -15.96 -0.42 -3.41
C ILE A 23 -15.47 -0.69 -4.84
N ALA A 24 -16.40 -0.76 -5.78
CA ALA A 24 -16.24 -1.36 -7.10
C ALA A 24 -15.96 -0.28 -8.16
N GLN A 25 -14.83 0.40 -7.99
CA GLN A 25 -14.20 1.11 -9.10
C GLN A 25 -12.75 0.66 -9.15
N ASP A 26 -12.37 0.06 -10.28
CA ASP A 26 -10.99 -0.31 -10.58
C ASP A 26 -10.10 0.93 -10.46
N PRO A 27 -8.91 0.81 -9.88
CA PRO A 27 -8.01 1.94 -9.76
C PRO A 27 -7.50 2.39 -11.13
N GLU A 28 -7.31 3.69 -11.27
CA GLU A 28 -6.79 4.29 -12.51
C GLU A 28 -5.36 3.82 -12.83
N VAL A 29 -4.56 3.55 -11.79
CA VAL A 29 -3.20 3.00 -11.88
C VAL A 29 -3.08 1.85 -10.90
N THR A 30 -2.61 0.70 -11.37
CA THR A 30 -2.40 -0.52 -10.59
C THR A 30 -0.92 -0.74 -10.28
N ALA A 31 -0.62 -1.70 -9.41
CA ALA A 31 0.74 -2.13 -9.09
C ALA A 31 1.51 -2.57 -10.35
N GLY A 32 0.84 -3.19 -11.33
CA GLY A 32 1.47 -3.63 -12.57
C GLY A 32 1.82 -2.51 -13.56
N ASP A 33 1.29 -1.30 -13.33
CA ASP A 33 1.60 -0.13 -14.17
C ASP A 33 2.82 0.64 -13.65
N VAL A 34 3.35 0.30 -12.47
CA VAL A 34 4.47 1.00 -11.84
C VAL A 34 5.80 0.57 -12.47
N VAL A 35 6.39 1.47 -13.26
CA VAL A 35 7.68 1.23 -13.94
C VAL A 35 8.69 2.37 -13.74
N ASP A 36 8.24 3.49 -13.21
CA ASP A 36 9.04 4.69 -12.98
C ASP A 36 8.47 5.54 -11.84
N ARG A 37 9.08 6.72 -11.61
CA ARG A 37 8.64 7.65 -10.58
C ARG A 37 7.24 8.21 -10.81
N GLU A 38 6.89 8.54 -12.06
CA GLU A 38 5.61 9.17 -12.37
C GLU A 38 4.46 8.19 -12.11
N THR A 39 4.60 6.96 -12.61
CA THR A 39 3.65 5.87 -12.39
C THR A 39 3.58 5.44 -10.93
N LEU A 40 4.71 5.40 -10.20
CA LEU A 40 4.73 5.17 -8.76
C LEU A 40 3.92 6.22 -7.98
N LYS A 41 4.14 7.50 -8.26
CA LYS A 41 3.39 8.58 -7.63
C LYS A 41 1.90 8.48 -7.92
N ALA A 42 1.54 8.20 -9.17
CA ALA A 42 0.14 8.02 -9.56
C ALA A 42 -0.51 6.83 -8.83
N PHE A 43 0.20 5.70 -8.70
CA PHE A 43 -0.23 4.52 -7.95
C PHE A 43 -0.50 4.83 -6.47
N VAL A 44 0.43 5.52 -5.78
CA VAL A 44 0.25 5.88 -4.37
C VAL A 44 -0.94 6.83 -4.17
N LEU A 45 -1.14 7.79 -5.09
CA LEU A 45 -2.30 8.68 -5.05
C LEU A 45 -3.62 7.94 -5.32
N ALA A 46 -3.61 6.96 -6.24
CA ALA A 46 -4.76 6.10 -6.47
C ALA A 46 -5.10 5.25 -5.23
N ALA A 47 -4.08 4.70 -4.55
CA ALA A 47 -4.26 3.95 -3.31
C ALA A 47 -4.83 4.82 -2.19
N LYS A 48 -4.35 6.07 -2.05
CA LYS A 48 -4.95 7.03 -1.13
C LYS A 48 -6.42 7.28 -1.46
N ALA A 49 -6.73 7.60 -2.71
CA ALA A 49 -8.10 7.87 -3.14
C ALA A 49 -9.02 6.66 -2.95
N TYR A 50 -8.49 5.44 -3.06
CA TYR A 50 -9.21 4.22 -2.76
C TYR A 50 -9.48 4.07 -1.26
N GLY A 51 -8.45 4.26 -0.42
CA GLY A 51 -8.56 4.24 1.04
C GLY A 51 -9.54 5.28 1.59
N ASP A 52 -9.56 6.49 1.01
CA ASP A 52 -10.48 7.58 1.38
C ASP A 52 -11.97 7.22 1.18
N LYS A 53 -12.28 6.15 0.44
CA LYS A 53 -13.67 5.68 0.25
C LYS A 53 -14.21 4.93 1.47
N ALA A 54 -13.36 4.47 2.39
CA ALA A 54 -13.83 3.82 3.61
C ALA A 54 -14.54 4.83 4.52
N THR A 55 -15.78 4.51 4.89
CA THR A 55 -16.60 5.31 5.80
C THR A 55 -16.76 4.69 7.18
N SER A 56 -16.24 3.46 7.35
CA SER A 56 -16.29 2.70 8.58
C SER A 56 -15.03 1.88 8.80
N LEU A 57 -14.77 1.48 10.05
CA LEU A 57 -13.63 0.63 10.38
C LEU A 57 -13.66 -0.72 9.62
N PRO A 58 -14.79 -1.46 9.51
CA PRO A 58 -14.82 -2.70 8.73
C PRO A 58 -14.46 -2.50 7.25
N GLU A 59 -14.92 -1.42 6.63
CA GLU A 59 -14.55 -1.10 5.24
C GLU A 59 -13.05 -0.81 5.12
N TYR A 60 -12.50 -0.03 6.06
CA TYR A 60 -11.07 0.28 6.08
C TYR A 60 -10.20 -0.98 6.27
N LEU A 61 -10.61 -1.89 7.16
CA LEU A 61 -9.91 -3.16 7.36
C LEU A 61 -9.95 -4.05 6.11
N ASN A 62 -11.06 -4.05 5.37
CA ASN A 62 -11.14 -4.75 4.09
C ASN A 62 -10.18 -4.14 3.05
N ILE A 63 -10.08 -2.82 2.97
CA ILE A 63 -9.12 -2.15 2.08
C ILE A 63 -7.68 -2.54 2.44
N LEU A 64 -7.32 -2.54 3.74
CA LEU A 64 -5.99 -2.99 4.15
C LEU A 64 -5.74 -4.46 3.77
N GLN A 65 -6.76 -5.32 3.82
CA GLN A 65 -6.63 -6.71 3.35
C GLN A 65 -6.40 -6.78 1.83
N GLU A 66 -7.09 -5.96 1.04
CA GLU A 66 -6.88 -5.86 -0.40
C GLU A 66 -5.45 -5.39 -0.73
N PHE A 67 -4.91 -4.43 0.02
CA PHE A 67 -3.54 -3.94 -0.15
C PHE A 67 -2.45 -4.99 0.14
N ARG A 68 -2.77 -6.06 0.88
CA ARG A 68 -1.86 -7.20 1.11
C ARG A 68 -1.97 -8.30 0.07
N THR A 69 -3.05 -8.28 -0.72
CA THR A 69 -3.41 -9.41 -1.59
C THR A 69 -2.97 -9.10 -3.02
N GLU A 70 -2.35 -10.08 -3.69
CA GLU A 70 -2.00 -9.98 -5.11
C GLU A 70 -3.20 -9.50 -5.95
N GLY A 71 -2.98 -8.47 -6.77
CA GLY A 71 -4.04 -7.79 -7.48
C GLY A 71 -3.69 -6.34 -7.84
N PRO A 72 -4.67 -5.43 -7.90
CA PRO A 72 -4.44 -4.05 -8.31
C PRO A 72 -3.49 -3.27 -7.39
N TRP A 73 -3.37 -3.66 -6.13
CA TRP A 73 -2.62 -2.94 -5.09
C TRP A 73 -1.32 -3.62 -4.66
N LYS A 74 -1.08 -4.84 -5.15
CA LYS A 74 0.14 -5.60 -4.93
C LYS A 74 0.42 -6.47 -6.15
N GLN A 75 1.61 -6.35 -6.71
CA GLN A 75 2.10 -7.26 -7.74
C GLN A 75 3.60 -7.46 -7.59
N GLY A 76 3.99 -8.64 -7.08
CA GLY A 76 5.40 -8.95 -6.82
C GLY A 76 6.06 -7.87 -5.96
N SER A 77 7.12 -7.25 -6.48
CA SER A 77 7.91 -6.22 -5.77
C SER A 77 7.23 -4.86 -5.63
N ILE A 78 6.03 -4.66 -6.21
CA ILE A 78 5.25 -3.43 -6.05
C ILE A 78 4.16 -3.66 -5.01
N TYR A 79 4.28 -2.99 -3.87
CA TYR A 79 3.37 -3.14 -2.72
C TYR A 79 3.30 -1.85 -1.90
N LEU A 80 2.19 -1.67 -1.19
CA LEU A 80 1.95 -0.52 -0.32
C LEU A 80 2.51 -0.75 1.09
N PHE A 81 2.92 0.34 1.74
CA PHE A 81 3.19 0.40 3.17
C PHE A 81 2.44 1.57 3.81
N LEU A 82 2.01 1.39 5.06
CA LEU A 82 1.35 2.42 5.86
C LEU A 82 1.90 2.36 7.29
N PHE A 83 2.34 3.49 7.82
CA PHE A 83 2.83 3.57 9.20
C PHE A 83 2.52 4.92 9.83
N THR A 84 2.49 4.96 11.17
CA THR A 84 2.21 6.16 11.96
C THR A 84 3.33 7.19 11.86
N THR A 85 3.07 8.44 12.24
CA THR A 85 4.10 9.50 12.35
C THR A 85 5.18 9.20 13.40
N GLU A 86 4.98 8.18 14.24
CA GLU A 86 5.96 7.68 15.22
C GLU A 86 6.74 6.44 14.71
N GLY A 87 6.52 6.02 13.46
CA GLY A 87 7.24 4.91 12.83
C GLY A 87 6.68 3.52 13.11
N ILE A 88 5.47 3.41 13.67
CA ILE A 88 4.80 2.11 13.89
C ILE A 88 4.08 1.67 12.62
N PHE A 89 4.45 0.52 12.07
CA PHE A 89 3.85 -0.03 10.86
C PHE A 89 2.46 -0.61 11.10
N ILE A 90 1.53 -0.27 10.22
CA ILE A 90 0.12 -0.70 10.23
C ILE A 90 -0.18 -1.63 9.05
N LEU A 91 0.54 -1.44 7.95
CA LEU A 91 0.50 -2.26 6.76
C LEU A 91 1.91 -2.34 6.19
N HIS A 92 2.34 -3.55 5.86
CA HIS A 92 3.42 -3.77 4.92
C HIS A 92 2.99 -4.87 3.96
N GLY A 93 2.70 -4.50 2.71
CA GLY A 93 1.98 -5.36 1.77
C GLY A 93 2.75 -6.63 1.39
N ASP A 94 4.08 -6.62 1.53
CA ASP A 94 4.93 -7.76 1.23
C ASP A 94 5.26 -8.64 2.44
N ASP A 95 5.76 -8.01 3.50
CA ASP A 95 6.16 -8.63 4.77
C ASP A 95 5.28 -8.15 5.95
N PRO A 96 4.19 -8.87 6.28
CA PRO A 96 3.31 -8.52 7.39
C PRO A 96 3.94 -8.65 8.78
N ASP A 97 5.09 -9.32 8.93
CA ASP A 97 5.72 -9.49 10.25
C ASP A 97 6.26 -8.16 10.79
N LEU A 98 6.46 -7.15 9.92
CA LEU A 98 6.82 -5.78 10.30
C LEU A 98 5.67 -5.01 10.95
N GLU A 99 4.41 -5.46 10.81
CA GLU A 99 3.25 -4.76 11.34
C GLU A 99 3.24 -4.77 12.89
N GLY A 100 2.94 -3.62 13.49
CA GLY A 100 3.01 -3.39 14.93
C GLY A 100 4.41 -3.09 15.47
N GLN A 101 5.46 -3.24 14.65
CA GLN A 101 6.82 -2.86 15.03
C GLN A 101 7.04 -1.36 14.85
N ASN A 102 7.84 -0.76 15.74
CA ASN A 102 8.35 0.58 15.55
C ASN A 102 9.71 0.52 14.85
N LEU A 103 9.77 1.02 13.62
CA LEU A 103 10.96 1.02 12.78
C LEU A 103 11.56 2.42 12.59
N ILE A 104 11.26 3.37 13.49
CA ILE A 104 11.70 4.77 13.35
C ILE A 104 13.23 4.91 13.24
N ASP A 105 13.99 4.03 13.87
CA ASP A 105 15.46 4.05 13.86
C ASP A 105 16.09 3.19 12.77
N LEU A 106 15.27 2.50 11.95
CA LEU A 106 15.73 1.63 10.89
C LEU A 106 16.63 2.38 9.92
N GLU A 107 17.81 1.82 9.71
CA GLU A 107 18.89 2.40 8.93
C GLU A 107 19.36 1.37 7.91
N ASP A 108 19.46 1.77 6.65
CA ASP A 108 20.02 0.92 5.60
C ASP A 108 21.56 0.86 5.69
N ALA A 109 22.19 -0.01 4.89
CA ALA A 109 23.65 -0.13 4.86
C ALA A 109 24.40 1.14 4.40
N ASN A 110 23.70 2.14 3.85
CA ASN A 110 24.26 3.43 3.46
C ASN A 110 24.03 4.53 4.51
N GLY A 111 23.38 4.22 5.63
CA GLY A 111 23.07 5.18 6.68
C GLY A 111 21.77 5.95 6.48
N VAL A 112 20.90 5.54 5.54
CA VAL A 112 19.62 6.21 5.30
C VAL A 112 18.64 5.80 6.40
N LYS A 113 18.12 6.80 7.15
CA LYS A 113 17.05 6.61 8.15
C LYS A 113 15.69 6.53 7.47
N ILE A 114 15.42 5.38 6.85
CA ILE A 114 14.31 5.16 5.89
C ILE A 114 12.99 5.75 6.37
N VAL A 115 12.56 5.37 7.58
CA VAL A 115 11.25 5.77 8.13
C VAL A 115 11.21 7.27 8.43
N GLN A 116 12.30 7.85 8.94
CA GLN A 116 12.39 9.28 9.23
C GLN A 116 12.36 10.12 7.95
N GLU A 117 13.10 9.70 6.92
CA GLU A 117 13.11 10.38 5.61
C GLU A 117 11.72 10.32 4.95
N LEU A 118 11.04 9.17 5.02
CA LEU A 118 9.67 9.03 4.51
C LEU A 118 8.66 9.92 5.27
N ILE A 119 8.82 10.06 6.60
CA ILE A 119 8.03 11.01 7.40
C ILE A 119 8.31 12.45 6.96
N ALA A 120 9.58 12.80 6.76
CA ALA A 120 9.98 14.15 6.36
C ALA A 120 9.35 14.56 5.02
N VAL A 121 9.45 13.71 3.99
CA VAL A 121 8.84 14.02 2.69
C VAL A 121 7.32 14.03 2.74
N ALA A 122 6.69 13.19 3.57
CA ALA A 122 5.25 13.20 3.78
C ALA A 122 4.78 14.50 4.46
N ALA A 123 5.53 15.01 5.43
CA ALA A 123 5.25 16.29 6.09
C ALA A 123 5.28 17.48 5.12
N GLU A 124 6.03 17.37 4.02
CA GLU A 124 6.10 18.37 2.94
C GLU A 124 5.01 18.20 1.87
N GLY A 125 4.09 17.25 2.03
CA GLY A 125 3.00 16.96 1.09
C GLY A 125 3.30 15.83 0.10
N GLY A 126 4.49 15.23 0.20
CA GLY A 126 4.88 14.02 -0.49
C GLY A 126 6.18 14.16 -1.29
N GLY A 127 6.95 13.07 -1.36
CA GLY A 127 8.23 13.06 -2.05
C GLY A 127 8.86 11.68 -2.16
N TYR A 128 9.99 11.63 -2.84
CA TYR A 128 10.73 10.39 -3.08
C TYR A 128 11.85 10.19 -2.06
N VAL A 129 12.07 8.94 -1.68
CA VAL A 129 13.21 8.53 -0.85
C VAL A 129 13.87 7.32 -1.48
N GLU A 130 15.19 7.30 -1.48
CA GLU A 130 16.02 6.24 -2.07
C GLU A 130 16.85 5.56 -1.00
N TYR A 131 16.76 4.24 -0.93
CA TYR A 131 17.39 3.42 0.11
C TYR A 131 17.53 1.98 -0.37
N LEU A 132 18.21 1.14 0.42
CA LEU A 132 18.26 -0.30 0.22
C LEU A 132 17.14 -0.99 1.00
N TRP A 133 16.42 -1.89 0.34
CA TRP A 133 15.36 -2.71 0.94
C TRP A 133 15.38 -4.10 0.31
N PRO A 134 15.03 -5.18 1.02
CA PRO A 134 14.89 -6.51 0.41
C PRO A 134 13.90 -6.48 -0.77
N ASP A 135 14.28 -6.98 -1.94
CA ASP A 135 13.38 -7.12 -3.09
C ASP A 135 12.72 -8.51 -3.05
N PRO A 136 11.39 -8.62 -2.97
CA PRO A 136 10.70 -9.92 -2.95
C PRO A 136 10.98 -10.80 -4.17
N ALA A 137 11.46 -10.21 -5.26
CA ALA A 137 11.86 -10.94 -6.47
C ALA A 137 13.31 -11.46 -6.44
N VAL A 138 14.12 -11.09 -5.42
CA VAL A 138 15.53 -11.47 -5.29
C VAL A 138 15.72 -12.35 -4.05
N GLU A 139 16.04 -13.62 -4.26
CA GLU A 139 16.31 -14.55 -3.16
C GLU A 139 17.63 -14.20 -2.46
N GLY A 140 17.60 -14.08 -1.13
CA GLY A 140 18.80 -13.95 -0.30
C GLY A 140 19.34 -12.52 -0.15
N ASP A 141 18.59 -11.49 -0.56
CA ASP A 141 19.00 -10.09 -0.40
C ASP A 141 18.52 -9.44 0.91
N GLU A 142 17.99 -10.21 1.87
CA GLU A 142 17.39 -9.69 3.10
C GLU A 142 18.39 -8.90 3.97
N GLU A 143 19.67 -9.25 3.91
CA GLU A 143 20.74 -8.55 4.65
C GLU A 143 21.33 -7.36 3.87
N THR A 144 21.40 -7.44 2.54
CA THR A 144 22.08 -6.44 1.71
C THR A 144 21.12 -5.38 1.16
N GLY A 145 19.88 -5.78 0.91
CA GLY A 145 18.87 -5.02 0.20
C GLY A 145 19.20 -4.76 -1.27
N SER A 146 18.16 -4.54 -2.05
CA SER A 146 18.23 -4.01 -3.40
C SER A 146 17.90 -2.50 -3.40
N PRO A 147 18.45 -1.73 -4.35
CA PRO A 147 18.06 -0.34 -4.53
C PRO A 147 16.55 -0.16 -4.72
N LYS A 148 15.94 0.68 -3.90
CA LYS A 148 14.52 1.00 -3.95
C LYS A 148 14.30 2.51 -4.04
N VAL A 149 13.38 2.91 -4.91
CA VAL A 149 12.83 4.27 -4.96
C VAL A 149 11.41 4.19 -4.44
N SER A 150 11.15 4.84 -3.31
CA SER A 150 9.80 4.93 -2.72
C SER A 150 9.24 6.34 -2.85
N TYR A 151 7.91 6.45 -2.88
CA TYR A 151 7.18 7.71 -2.81
C TYR A 151 6.24 7.65 -1.62
N GLY A 152 6.42 8.58 -0.67
CA GLY A 152 5.61 8.69 0.53
C GLY A 152 4.74 9.95 0.49
N ILE A 153 3.53 9.87 1.04
CA ILE A 153 2.59 10.99 1.18
C ILE A 153 1.95 11.00 2.58
N PRO A 154 1.47 12.16 3.05
CA PRO A 154 0.67 12.19 4.26
C PRO A 154 -0.70 11.54 3.98
N TYR A 155 -1.19 10.76 4.94
CA TYR A 155 -2.47 10.09 4.85
C TYR A 155 -3.18 10.14 6.21
N SER A 156 -4.44 10.54 6.22
CA SER A 156 -5.24 10.59 7.46
C SER A 156 -6.44 9.65 7.32
N ALA A 157 -6.59 8.74 8.27
CA ALA A 157 -7.72 7.82 8.35
C ALA A 157 -8.11 7.60 9.80
N LEU A 158 -9.41 7.42 10.06
CA LEU A 158 -9.93 7.11 11.41
C LEU A 158 -9.51 8.11 12.51
N GLY A 159 -9.20 9.36 12.14
CA GLY A 159 -8.76 10.41 13.06
C GLY A 159 -7.28 10.34 13.46
N GLN A 160 -6.47 9.55 12.75
CA GLN A 160 -5.03 9.44 12.94
C GLN A 160 -4.28 9.78 11.65
N ASP A 161 -3.08 10.33 11.80
CA ASP A 161 -2.17 10.65 10.71
C ASP A 161 -1.13 9.54 10.51
N PHE A 162 -0.84 9.26 9.25
CA PHE A 162 0.03 8.21 8.77
C PHE A 162 0.87 8.70 7.60
N VAL A 163 1.88 7.91 7.26
CA VAL A 163 2.58 7.94 5.98
C VAL A 163 2.09 6.76 5.17
N LEU A 164 1.54 7.02 3.98
CA LEU A 164 1.23 6.00 2.97
C LEU A 164 2.27 6.08 1.86
N GLY A 165 2.75 4.95 1.39
CA GLY A 165 3.66 4.92 0.26
C GLY A 165 3.78 3.55 -0.42
N SER A 166 4.57 3.54 -1.48
CA SER A 166 4.99 2.35 -2.22
C SER A 166 6.39 2.63 -2.79
N GLY A 167 7.03 1.62 -3.37
CA GLY A 167 8.26 1.80 -4.13
C GLY A 167 8.43 0.76 -5.22
N PHE A 168 9.42 1.01 -6.08
CA PHE A 168 9.89 0.06 -7.09
C PHE A 168 11.41 -0.08 -7.01
N TYR A 169 11.94 -1.15 -7.61
CA TYR A 169 13.36 -1.49 -7.60
C TYR A 169 13.96 -1.20 -8.99
N PRO A 170 14.69 -0.07 -9.17
CA PRO A 170 15.30 0.25 -10.45
C PRO A 170 16.39 -0.78 -10.76
N GLY A 171 16.17 -1.64 -11.75
CA GLY A 171 17.13 -2.64 -12.20
C GLY A 171 16.65 -4.10 -12.12
N SER A 172 15.53 -4.38 -11.46
CA SER A 172 14.91 -5.72 -11.49
C SER A 172 14.12 -5.99 -12.78
N ALA A 173 13.89 -4.96 -13.60
CA ALA A 173 13.44 -5.11 -14.99
C ALA A 173 14.58 -5.68 -15.87
N SER A 174 14.74 -7.00 -15.85
CA SER A 174 15.36 -7.81 -16.91
C SER A 174 16.55 -7.15 -17.64
N SER A 175 17.71 -7.01 -17.02
CA SER A 175 19.01 -7.23 -17.68
C SER A 175 20.18 -6.92 -16.76
N ALA A 176 21.13 -7.87 -16.73
CA ALA A 176 22.54 -7.75 -16.40
C ALA A 176 23.10 -6.32 -16.19
N VAL A 177 22.91 -5.73 -15.02
CA VAL A 177 23.73 -4.63 -14.50
C VAL A 177 23.89 -4.79 -12.99
N ALA A 178 24.44 -5.93 -12.56
CA ALA A 178 24.82 -6.18 -11.17
C ALA A 178 26.12 -5.45 -10.77
N ASP A 179 26.57 -4.43 -11.52
CA ASP A 179 27.91 -3.84 -11.33
C ASP A 179 27.96 -2.31 -11.52
N GLN A 180 26.83 -1.61 -11.40
CA GLN A 180 26.86 -0.16 -11.24
C GLN A 180 26.68 0.19 -9.78
N SER A 181 27.79 0.59 -9.14
CA SER A 181 27.81 1.10 -7.78
C SER A 181 26.73 2.16 -7.61
N TRP A 182 25.85 1.97 -6.63
CA TRP A 182 24.75 2.85 -6.21
C TRP A 182 25.11 4.35 -6.17
N GLY A 183 26.37 4.69 -5.87
CA GLY A 183 26.89 6.07 -5.91
C GLY A 183 26.80 6.76 -7.29
N GLN A 184 26.75 6.01 -8.40
CA GLN A 184 26.56 6.60 -9.73
C GLN A 184 25.10 6.95 -10.02
N LEU A 185 24.13 6.21 -9.47
CA LEU A 185 22.71 6.49 -9.65
C LEU A 185 22.31 7.83 -8.99
N LYS A 186 22.88 8.12 -7.81
CA LYS A 186 22.74 9.43 -7.14
C LYS A 186 23.31 10.62 -7.94
N SER A 187 24.20 10.37 -8.90
CA SER A 187 24.89 11.44 -9.66
C SER A 187 24.28 11.72 -11.04
N ARG A 188 23.30 10.92 -11.47
CA ARG A 188 22.74 10.97 -12.83
C ARG A 188 21.37 11.62 -12.93
N PHE A 189 20.85 12.15 -11.83
CA PHE A 189 19.59 12.90 -11.73
C PHE A 189 19.74 14.03 -10.72
#